data_AF-A0A7S9GV71-F1
#
_entry.id   AF-A0A7S9GV71-F1
#
_cell.length_a   1.000
_cell.length_b   1.000
_cell.length_c   1.000
_cell.angle_alpha   90.00
_cell.angle_beta   90.00
_cell.angle_gamma   90.00
#
_symmetry.space_group_name_H-M   'P 1'
#
loop_
_entity.id
_entity.type
_entity.pdbx_description
1 polymer ?
#
loop_
_entity_poly.entity_id
_entity_poly.type
_entity_poly.pdbx_seq_one_letter_code
_entity_poly.pdbx_strand_id
1 'polypeptide(L)' 'MPKRGRPKGPDKEPILLRLGSPLLEVLDRLAAAEFRSRQGQIEKLLHEALLRRGAWPKAEDGDEAEN' A
#
# COMPACT_ATOMS: atom_id res chain seq x y z
N MET A 1 7.61 25.03 21.40
CA MET A 1 7.19 23.62 21.57
C MET A 1 7.23 22.95 20.22
N PRO A 2 8.08 21.94 19.98
CA PRO A 2 8.08 21.22 18.71
C PRO A 2 6.74 20.48 18.56
N LYS A 3 6.06 20.67 17.43
CA LYS A 3 4.84 19.91 17.11
C LYS A 3 5.24 18.44 17.07
N ARG A 4 4.60 17.61 17.90
CA ARG A 4 4.74 16.15 17.89
C ARG A 4 4.21 15.61 16.56
N GLY A 5 5.06 15.65 15.54
CA GLY A 5 4.75 15.15 14.19
C GLY A 5 4.70 13.63 14.19
N ARG A 6 3.90 13.07 13.28
CA ARG A 6 3.93 11.63 12.99
C ARG A 6 5.37 11.25 12.62
N PRO A 7 5.94 10.15 13.18
CA PRO A 7 7.25 9.66 12.76
C PRO A 7 7.29 9.49 11.24
N LYS A 8 8.43 9.83 10.63
CA LYS A 8 8.62 9.70 9.18
C LYS A 8 8.38 8.23 8.82
N GLY A 9 7.32 7.96 8.06
CA GLY A 9 7.09 6.64 7.52
C GLY A 9 8.17 6.31 6.47
N PRO A 10 8.28 5.05 6.03
CA PRO A 10 9.20 4.69 4.95
C PRO A 10 9.00 5.62 3.75
N ASP A 11 10.11 5.97 3.09
CA ASP A 11 10.07 6.82 1.91
C ASP A 11 9.27 6.09 0.81
N LYS A 12 8.06 6.61 0.55
CA LYS A 12 7.14 6.09 -0.48
C LYS A 12 6.94 7.17 -1.53
N GLU A 13 7.20 6.84 -2.78
CA GLU A 13 6.92 7.73 -3.92
C GLU A 13 5.40 7.83 -4.14
N PRO A 14 4.81 9.04 -4.15
CA PRO A 14 3.39 9.20 -4.44
C PRO A 14 3.09 8.96 -5.92
N ILE A 15 2.10 8.12 -6.21
CA ILE A 15 1.66 7.85 -7.59
C ILE A 15 0.24 8.37 -7.79
N LEU A 16 0.03 9.16 -8.85
CA LEU A 16 -1.30 9.60 -9.24
C LEU A 16 -2.01 8.50 -10.04
N LEU A 17 -3.18 8.07 -9.57
CA LEU A 17 -4.03 7.08 -10.24
C LEU A 17 -5.33 7.72 -10.72
N ARG A 18 -5.72 7.44 -11.96
CA ARG A 18 -7.03 7.81 -12.51
C ARG A 18 -7.93 6.58 -12.52
N LEU A 19 -8.82 6.48 -11.54
CA LEU A 19 -9.73 5.35 -11.36
C LEU A 19 -11.18 5.81 -11.57
N GLY A 20 -12.01 4.95 -12.17
CA GLY A 20 -13.45 5.21 -12.31
C GLY A 20 -14.22 5.02 -11.00
N SER A 21 -15.36 5.69 -10.86
CA SER A 21 -16.20 5.63 -9.65
C SER A 21 -16.57 4.21 -9.21
N PRO A 22 -16.98 3.27 -10.10
CA PRO A 22 -17.33 1.91 -9.68
C PRO A 22 -16.17 1.17 -9.00
N LEU A 23 -14.94 1.41 -9.46
CA LEU A 23 -13.76 0.80 -8.86
C LEU A 23 -13.45 1.42 -7.48
N LEU A 24 -13.60 2.73 -7.34
CA LEU A 24 -13.40 3.43 -6.07
C LEU A 24 -14.36 2.93 -5.00
N GLU A 25 -15.64 2.74 -5.34
CA GLU A 25 -16.65 2.21 -4.42
C GLU A 25 -16.33 0.79 -3.93
N VAL A 26 -15.85 -0.08 -4.84
CA VAL A 26 -15.44 -1.44 -4.48
C VAL A 26 -14.20 -1.39 -3.57
N LEU A 27 -13.22 -0.55 -3.88
CA LEU A 27 -12.02 -0.38 -3.05
C LEU A 27 -12.37 0.12 -1.65
N ASP A 28 -13.32 1.05 -1.54
CA ASP A 28 -13.79 1.56 -0.25
C ASP A 28 -14.50 0.51 0.59
N ARG A 29 -15.39 -0.27 -0.04
CA ARG A 29 -16.08 -1.36 0.64
C ARG A 29 -15.10 -2.41 1.16
N LEU A 30 -14.10 -2.79 0.37
CA LEU A 30 -13.08 -3.76 0.77
C LEU A 30 -12.18 -3.20 1.89
N ALA A 31 -11.75 -1.95 1.76
CA ALA A 31 -10.94 -1.29 2.78
C ALA A 31 -11.67 -1.22 4.13
N ALA A 32 -12.97 -0.88 4.11
CA ALA A 32 -13.80 -0.85 5.31
C ALA A 32 -13.98 -2.24 5.95
N ALA A 33 -14.22 -3.28 5.14
CA ALA A 33 -14.38 -4.65 5.62
C ALA A 33 -13.09 -5.20 6.29
N GLU A 34 -11.92 -4.75 5.85
CA GLU A 34 -10.62 -5.19 6.36
C GLU A 34 -9.99 -4.20 7.36
N PHE A 35 -10.72 -3.17 7.80
CA PHE A 35 -10.25 -2.09 8.70
C PHE A 35 -8.94 -1.42 8.23
N ARG A 36 -8.80 -1.18 6.92
CA ARG A 36 -7.65 -0.50 6.31
C ARG A 36 -8.01 0.82 5.65
N SER A 37 -6.99 1.63 5.38
CA SER A 37 -7.14 2.77 4.48
C SER A 37 -7.29 2.29 3.04
N ARG A 38 -7.96 3.09 2.20
CA ARG A 38 -8.07 2.84 0.75
C ARG A 38 -6.70 2.62 0.11
N GLN A 39 -5.71 3.44 0.45
CA GLN A 39 -4.35 3.30 -0.07
C GLN A 39 -3.71 1.96 0.34
N GLY A 40 -3.85 1.56 1.62
CA GLY A 40 -3.36 0.26 2.08
C GLY A 40 -4.05 -0.91 1.38
N GLN A 41 -5.35 -0.78 1.08
CA GLN A 41 -6.08 -1.77 0.31
C GLN A 41 -5.59 -1.86 -1.15
N ILE A 42 -5.30 -0.73 -1.78
CA ILE A 42 -4.71 -0.69 -3.13
C ILE A 42 -3.33 -1.38 -3.13
N GLU A 43 -2.48 -1.07 -2.17
CA GLU A 43 -1.15 -1.70 -2.02
C GLU A 43 -1.28 -3.23 -1.87
N LYS A 44 -2.18 -3.70 -1.00
CA LYS A 44 -2.43 -5.13 -0.77
C LYS A 44 -2.91 -5.84 -2.04
N LEU A 45 -3.90 -5.26 -2.74
CA LEU A 45 -4.43 -5.86 -3.96
C LEU A 45 -3.39 -5.90 -5.10
N LEU A 46 -2.55 -4.86 -5.20
CA LEU A 46 -1.45 -4.81 -6.15
C LEU A 46 -0.40 -5.89 -5.82
N HIS A 47 -0.01 -6.02 -4.54
CA HIS A 47 0.94 -7.04 -4.09
C HIS A 47 0.44 -8.46 -4.40
N GLU A 48 -0.82 -8.77 -4.08
CA GLU A 48 -1.43 -10.06 -4.41
C GLU A 48 -1.51 -10.33 -5.92
N ALA A 49 -1.76 -9.31 -6.73
CA ALA A 49 -1.77 -9.44 -8.18
C ALA A 49 -0.37 -9.74 -8.73
N LEU A 50 0.67 -9.09 -8.21
CA LEU A 50 2.06 -9.32 -8.62
C LEU A 50 2.57 -10.69 -8.17
N LEU A 51 2.25 -11.12 -6.95
CA LEU A 51 2.57 -12.46 -6.46
C LEU A 51 1.94 -13.55 -7.32
N ARG A 52 0.65 -13.44 -7.65
CA ARG A 52 -0.05 -14.40 -8.53
C ARG A 52 0.55 -14.47 -9.94
N ARG A 53 1.21 -13.41 -10.39
CA ARG A 53 1.90 -13.35 -11.69
C ARG A 53 3.34 -13.85 -11.63
N GLY A 54 3.86 -14.17 -10.45
CA GLY A 54 5.29 -14.43 -10.25
C GLY A 54 6.17 -13.21 -10.56
N ALA A 55 5.58 -12.01 -10.58
CA ALA A 55 6.25 -10.76 -10.92
C ALA A 55 6.73 -9.99 -9.68
N TRP A 56 6.36 -10.45 -8.49
CA TRP A 56 6.94 -9.94 -7.25
C TRP A 56 8.30 -10.60 -7.02
N PRO A 57 9.37 -9.85 -6.70
CA PRO A 57 10.66 -10.44 -6.39
C PRO A 57 10.49 -11.42 -5.23
N LYS A 58 11.11 -12.60 -5.35
CA LYS A 58 11.30 -13.46 -4.17
C LYS A 58 12.17 -12.66 -3.21
N ALA A 59 11.79 -12.59 -1.94
CA ALA A 59 12.70 -12.10 -0.93
C ALA A 59 13.91 -13.03 -0.98
N GLU A 60 15.02 -12.55 -1.52
CA GLU A 60 16.31 -13.12 -1.15
C GLU A 60 16.49 -12.72 0.32
N ASP A 61 16.61 -13.72 1.18
CA ASP A 61 16.83 -13.51 2.60
C ASP A 61 18.12 -12.67 2.78
N GLY A 62 17.96 -11.40 3.17
CA GLY A 62 19.07 -10.51 3.52
C GLY A 62 18.92 -9.10 2.94
N ASP A 63 18.35 -8.19 3.70
CA ASP A 63 19.19 -7.20 4.40
C ASP A 63 18.33 -6.27 5.25
N GLU A 64 18.82 -6.08 6.47
CA GLU A 64 18.39 -5.09 7.45
C GLU A 64 18.41 -3.70 6.82
N ALA A 65 17.32 -2.96 6.97
CA ALA A 65 17.33 -1.51 6.84
C ALA A 65 16.65 -0.90 8.06
N GLU A 66 17.36 -1.00 9.19
CA GLU A 66 17.38 0.04 10.21
C GLU A 66 17.95 1.33 9.57
N ASN A 67 17.09 2.34 9.39
CA ASN A 67 17.36 3.75 9.75
C ASN A 67 16.11 4.62 9.59
#